data_AF-A0AA95K3W8-F1
#
_entry.id   AF-A0AA95K3W8-F1
#
_cell.length_a   1.000
_cell.length_b   1.000
_cell.length_c   1.000
_cell.angle_alpha   90.00
_cell.angle_beta   90.00
_cell.angle_gamma   90.00
#
_symmetry.space_group_name_H-M   'P 1'
#
loop_
_entity.id
_entity.type
_entity.pdbx_description
1 polymer ?
#
loop_
_entity_poly.entity_id
_entity_poly.type
_entity_poly.pdbx_seq_one_letter_code
_entity_poly.pdbx_strand_id
1 'polypeptide(L)'
;MKTFKNRNYIHGISFHHRSSQRRIKTRSSISEYFNISELRLAINKGLPQNLAAESIFYLLCDQGRNEINSLVSICTENITKWDGIVKTLDRCFSFSNLERKDYFLGEQEDIFIIAREEIDVYLEAKKLLSLWKHKLKILEMIVEAQGSYRFLNKDFF
;
A
#
# COMPACT_ATOMS: atom_id res chain seq x y z
N MET A 1 21.24 6.95 20.34
CA MET A 1 20.44 5.99 19.54
C MET A 1 19.07 5.87 20.19
N LYS A 2 18.02 6.49 19.63
CA LYS A 2 16.66 6.42 20.19
C LYS A 2 15.89 5.28 19.51
N THR A 3 15.50 4.28 20.29
CA THR A 3 14.66 3.16 19.82
C THR A 3 13.20 3.58 19.81
N PHE A 4 12.57 3.58 18.64
CA PHE A 4 11.13 3.77 18.47
C PHE A 4 10.36 2.55 19.04
N LYS A 5 9.82 2.70 20.25
CA LYS A 5 8.85 1.78 20.86
C LYS A 5 7.44 2.28 20.56
N ASN A 6 6.88 1.87 19.43
CA ASN A 6 5.44 1.61 19.25
C ASN A 6 5.21 1.23 17.80
N ARG A 7 5.17 -0.07 17.53
CA ARG A 7 4.59 -0.60 16.30
C ARG A 7 3.42 -1.46 16.72
N ASN A 8 2.21 -1.06 16.32
CA ASN A 8 1.06 -1.94 16.28
C ASN A 8 1.42 -3.08 15.33
N TYR A 9 2.00 -4.13 15.90
CA TYR A 9 2.45 -5.32 15.19
C TYR A 9 1.20 -6.06 14.75
N ILE A 10 1.03 -6.24 13.44
CA ILE A 10 0.04 -7.20 12.94
C ILE A 10 0.58 -8.57 13.36
N HIS A 11 -0.15 -9.28 14.22
CA HIS A 11 0.19 -10.64 14.61
C HIS A 11 0.36 -11.50 13.36
N GLY A 12 1.53 -12.16 13.23
CA GLY A 12 1.86 -13.03 12.10
C GLY A 12 2.88 -12.49 11.09
N ILE A 13 3.23 -11.20 11.10
CA ILE A 13 4.23 -10.65 10.16
C ILE A 13 5.59 -10.50 10.84
N SER A 14 6.49 -11.48 10.64
CA SER A 14 7.89 -11.37 11.06
C SER A 14 8.78 -10.93 9.89
N PHE A 15 9.58 -9.88 10.09
CA PHE A 15 10.60 -9.45 9.13
C PHE A 15 11.91 -10.19 9.40
N HIS A 16 12.07 -11.40 8.83
CA HIS A 16 13.33 -12.12 8.88
C HIS A 16 14.30 -11.63 7.79
N HIS A 17 15.56 -11.43 8.18
CA HIS A 17 16.67 -11.03 7.31
C HIS A 17 16.94 -12.13 6.25
N ARG A 18 17.07 -11.74 4.98
CA ARG A 18 16.95 -12.61 3.79
C ARG A 18 18.11 -13.59 3.52
N SER A 19 19.09 -13.75 4.39
CA SER A 19 20.35 -14.45 4.04
C SER A 19 20.41 -15.95 4.35
N SER A 20 19.37 -16.57 4.92
CA SER A 20 19.47 -17.98 5.37
C SER A 20 18.22 -18.85 5.18
N GLN A 21 17.23 -18.41 4.40
CA GLN A 21 16.00 -19.22 4.23
C GLN A 21 16.17 -20.29 3.15
N ARG A 22 16.17 -21.57 3.58
CA ARG A 22 15.87 -22.75 2.75
C ARG A 22 14.69 -22.43 1.82
N ARG A 23 14.73 -22.90 0.56
CA ARG A 23 13.64 -22.75 -0.42
C ARG A 23 12.29 -23.10 0.23
N ILE A 24 11.56 -22.07 0.66
CA ILE A 24 10.23 -22.20 1.23
C ILE A 24 9.34 -22.70 0.10
N LYS A 25 8.57 -23.78 0.33
CA LYS A 25 7.51 -24.20 -0.59
C LYS A 25 6.66 -22.96 -0.92
N THR A 26 6.71 -22.52 -2.16
CA THR A 26 5.95 -21.36 -2.65
C THR A 26 4.48 -21.73 -2.60
N ARG A 27 3.76 -21.11 -1.65
CA ARG A 27 2.30 -21.24 -1.48
C ARG A 27 1.61 -20.64 -2.70
N SER A 28 0.57 -21.28 -3.21
CA SER A 28 0.00 -21.00 -4.55
C SER A 28 -1.29 -20.16 -4.52
N SER A 29 -1.93 -20.01 -3.36
CA SER A 29 -3.14 -19.20 -3.17
C SER A 29 -2.92 -18.03 -2.21
N ILE A 30 -3.76 -16.98 -2.29
CA ILE A 30 -3.67 -15.82 -1.39
C ILE A 30 -4.05 -16.22 0.03
N SER A 31 -5.10 -17.03 0.17
CA SER A 31 -5.62 -17.55 1.43
C SER A 31 -4.57 -18.33 2.24
N GLU A 32 -3.54 -18.89 1.60
CA GLU A 32 -2.41 -19.51 2.28
C GLU A 32 -1.46 -18.49 2.96
N TYR A 33 -1.43 -17.23 2.52
CA TYR A 33 -0.58 -16.17 3.11
C TYR A 33 -1.36 -15.22 4.01
N PHE A 34 -2.63 -14.97 3.71
CA PHE A 34 -3.43 -13.95 4.35
C PHE A 34 -4.79 -14.48 4.75
N ASN A 35 -5.26 -14.06 5.93
CA ASN A 35 -6.68 -14.12 6.22
C ASN A 35 -7.40 -13.06 5.37
N ILE A 36 -8.23 -13.51 4.42
CA ILE A 36 -8.95 -12.67 3.45
C ILE A 36 -9.84 -11.64 4.15
N SER A 37 -10.53 -12.03 5.24
CA SER A 37 -11.42 -11.13 5.97
C SER A 37 -10.66 -10.02 6.70
N GLU A 38 -9.55 -10.35 7.34
CA GLU A 38 -8.66 -9.37 7.98
C GLU A 38 -8.04 -8.43 6.95
N LEU A 39 -7.64 -8.96 5.79
CA LEU A 39 -7.05 -8.15 4.72
C LEU A 39 -8.07 -7.16 4.15
N ARG A 40 -9.33 -7.57 3.95
CA ARG A 40 -10.43 -6.66 3.57
C ARG A 40 -10.62 -5.55 4.60
N LEU A 41 -10.65 -5.89 5.88
CA LEU A 41 -10.77 -4.90 6.96
C LEU A 41 -9.59 -3.92 6.97
N ALA A 42 -8.37 -4.43 6.75
CA ALA A 42 -7.16 -3.62 6.69
C ALA A 42 -7.16 -2.68 5.48
N ILE A 43 -7.66 -3.12 4.32
CA ILE A 43 -7.82 -2.30 3.12
C ILE A 43 -8.78 -1.14 3.41
N ASN A 44 -9.96 -1.44 3.94
CA ASN A 44 -10.99 -0.43 4.24
C ASN A 44 -10.49 0.62 5.23
N LYS A 45 -9.76 0.20 6.28
CA LYS A 45 -9.15 1.11 7.26
C LYS A 45 -7.92 1.86 6.72
N GLY A 46 -7.30 1.34 5.67
CA GLY A 46 -6.05 1.86 5.12
C GLY A 46 -6.23 3.00 4.12
N LEU A 47 -7.46 3.35 3.73
CA LEU A 47 -7.75 4.37 2.73
C LEU A 47 -7.16 5.73 3.13
N PRO A 48 -6.44 6.42 2.22
CA PRO A 48 -5.97 7.76 2.51
C PRO A 48 -7.15 8.72 2.65
N GLN A 49 -7.10 9.61 3.64
CA GLN A 49 -8.03 10.72 3.72
C GLN A 49 -7.87 11.64 2.50
N ASN A 50 -8.99 12.08 1.94
CA ASN A 50 -9.00 13.06 0.85
C ASN A 50 -8.39 14.38 1.34
N LEU A 51 -7.64 15.05 0.46
CA LEU A 51 -7.20 16.42 0.69
C LEU A 51 -8.32 17.36 0.27
N ALA A 52 -8.92 18.05 1.23
CA ALA A 52 -9.91 19.09 0.95
C ALA A 52 -9.23 20.30 0.30
N ALA A 53 -9.99 21.11 -0.45
CA ALA A 53 -9.44 22.27 -1.15
C ALA A 53 -8.82 23.27 -0.16
N GLU A 54 -9.46 23.49 0.98
CA GLU A 54 -8.99 24.36 2.05
C GLU A 54 -7.64 23.89 2.61
N SER A 55 -7.47 22.58 2.77
CA SER A 55 -6.20 21.99 3.19
C SER A 55 -5.10 22.24 2.14
N ILE A 56 -5.41 22.15 0.85
CA ILE A 56 -4.44 22.41 -0.22
C ILE A 56 -3.98 23.88 -0.18
N PHE A 57 -4.90 24.83 -0.04
CA PHE A 57 -4.55 26.25 0.08
C PHE A 57 -3.65 26.51 1.29
N TYR A 58 -3.97 25.92 2.43
CA TYR A 58 -3.13 26.02 3.62
C TYR A 58 -1.73 25.41 3.39
N LEU A 59 -1.66 24.24 2.74
CA LEU A 59 -0.40 23.57 2.46
C LEU A 59 0.47 24.36 1.47
N LEU A 60 -0.11 25.19 0.60
CA LEU A 60 0.64 26.09 -0.28
C LEU A 60 1.30 27.25 0.47
N CYS A 61 0.86 27.59 1.67
CA CYS A 61 1.49 28.63 2.49
C CYS A 61 2.78 28.12 3.16
N ASP A 62 3.74 29.01 3.42
CA ASP A 62 5.04 28.66 4.03
C ASP A 62 4.92 27.94 5.39
N GLN A 63 3.84 28.23 6.13
CA GLN A 63 3.52 27.59 7.42
C GLN A 63 3.10 26.11 7.27
N GLY A 64 2.64 25.70 6.08
CA GLY A 64 2.20 24.33 5.78
C GLY A 64 3.35 23.31 5.60
N ARG A 65 4.61 23.75 5.49
CA ARG A 65 5.75 22.86 5.19
C ARG A 65 5.97 21.73 6.20
N ASN A 66 5.82 22.01 7.49
CA ASN A 66 5.98 20.99 8.53
C ASN A 66 4.87 19.93 8.42
N GLU A 67 3.66 20.36 8.05
CA GLU A 67 2.53 19.48 7.84
C GLU A 67 2.71 18.62 6.59
N ILE A 68 3.23 19.20 5.49
CA ILE A 68 3.62 18.44 4.29
C ILE A 68 4.60 17.33 4.66
N ASN A 69 5.66 17.62 5.42
CA ASN A 69 6.65 16.60 5.80
C ASN A 69 6.02 15.45 6.61
N SER A 70 5.08 15.77 7.51
CA SER A 70 4.31 14.77 8.24
C SER A 70 3.45 13.91 7.30
N LEU A 71 2.71 14.55 6.39
CA LEU A 71 1.87 13.86 5.41
C LEU A 71 2.69 13.00 4.44
N VAL A 72 3.86 13.47 4.01
CA VAL A 72 4.81 12.70 3.19
C VAL A 72 5.29 11.47 3.95
N SER A 73 5.66 11.61 5.23
CA SER A 73 6.06 10.47 6.08
C SER A 73 4.94 9.42 6.19
N ILE A 74 3.70 9.88 6.41
CA ILE A 74 2.54 8.99 6.44
C ILE A 74 2.35 8.26 5.10
N CYS A 75 2.51 8.97 3.98
CA CYS A 75 2.40 8.38 2.66
C CYS A 75 3.49 7.33 2.43
N THR A 76 4.76 7.63 2.72
CA THR A 76 5.87 6.68 2.48
C THR A 76 5.77 5.42 3.33
N GLU A 77 5.34 5.55 4.58
CA GLU A 77 5.07 4.41 5.47
C GLU A 77 3.96 3.51 4.90
N ASN A 78 2.83 4.09 4.49
CA ASN A 78 1.71 3.33 3.93
C ASN A 78 2.05 2.72 2.57
N ILE A 79 2.75 3.44 1.70
CA ILE A 79 3.24 2.92 0.41
C ILE A 79 4.13 1.72 0.65
N THR A 80 5.12 1.82 1.56
CA THR A 80 6.05 0.72 1.84
C THR A 80 5.32 -0.52 2.36
N LYS A 81 4.36 -0.32 3.27
CA LYS A 81 3.51 -1.40 3.80
C LYS A 81 2.72 -2.08 2.70
N TRP A 82 1.95 -1.32 1.92
CA TRP A 82 1.06 -1.89 0.91
C TRP A 82 1.80 -2.43 -0.31
N ASP A 83 2.95 -1.86 -0.67
CA ASP A 83 3.84 -2.39 -1.69
C ASP A 83 4.36 -3.80 -1.31
N GLY A 84 4.73 -4.01 -0.05
CA GLY A 84 5.12 -5.34 0.45
C GLY A 84 4.00 -6.37 0.40
N ILE A 85 2.77 -5.96 0.75
CA ILE A 85 1.58 -6.82 0.67
C ILE A 85 1.28 -7.16 -0.79
N VAL A 86 1.17 -6.16 -1.67
CA VAL A 86 0.87 -6.35 -3.10
C VAL A 86 1.91 -7.25 -3.76
N LYS A 87 3.22 -7.07 -3.49
CA LYS A 87 4.28 -7.97 -3.99
C LYS A 87 4.12 -9.41 -3.54
N THR A 88 3.56 -9.63 -2.35
CA THR A 88 3.29 -10.99 -1.86
C THR A 88 2.09 -11.59 -2.59
N LEU A 89 1.03 -10.79 -2.81
CA LEU A 89 -0.13 -11.21 -3.60
C LEU A 89 0.23 -11.49 -5.07
N ASP A 90 1.06 -10.64 -5.70
CA ASP A 90 1.54 -10.83 -7.08
C ASP A 90 2.25 -12.19 -7.25
N ARG A 91 2.98 -12.64 -6.23
CA ARG A 91 3.61 -13.97 -6.25
C ARG A 91 2.58 -15.09 -6.25
N CYS A 92 1.52 -14.97 -5.46
CA CYS A 92 0.46 -15.98 -5.38
C CYS A 92 -0.16 -16.23 -6.78
N PHE A 93 -0.45 -15.16 -7.53
CA PHE A 93 -0.97 -15.27 -8.90
C PHE A 93 0.05 -15.76 -9.94
N SER A 94 1.34 -15.47 -9.73
CA SER A 94 2.39 -15.95 -10.62
C SER A 94 2.58 -17.47 -10.54
N PHE A 95 2.25 -18.09 -9.39
CA PHE A 95 2.32 -19.53 -9.17
C PHE A 95 1.03 -20.26 -9.58
N SER A 96 -0.15 -19.65 -9.40
CA SER A 96 -1.44 -20.29 -9.75
C SER A 96 -1.66 -20.48 -11.26
N ASN A 97 -0.96 -19.70 -12.10
CA ASN A 97 -1.03 -19.82 -13.57
C ASN A 97 -0.21 -20.99 -14.16
N LEU A 98 0.58 -21.73 -13.36
CA LEU A 98 1.45 -22.80 -13.88
C LEU A 98 0.90 -24.23 -13.68
N GLU A 99 -0.08 -24.47 -12.80
CA GLU A 99 -0.45 -25.84 -12.38
C GLU A 99 -1.94 -26.19 -12.49
N ARG A 100 -2.83 -25.31 -13.00
CA ARG A 100 -4.24 -25.68 -13.21
C ARG A 100 -4.42 -26.51 -14.50
N LYS A 101 -3.92 -27.74 -14.52
CA LYS A 101 -4.20 -28.72 -15.59
C LYS A 101 -5.25 -29.78 -15.23
N ASP A 102 -5.59 -29.99 -13.96
CA ASP A 102 -6.52 -31.06 -13.58
C ASP A 102 -7.57 -30.57 -12.58
N TYR A 103 -8.77 -30.20 -13.03
CA TYR A 103 -9.91 -30.00 -12.13
C TYR A 103 -11.16 -30.73 -12.62
N PHE A 104 -11.55 -31.75 -11.83
CA PHE A 104 -12.79 -32.51 -11.95
C PHE A 104 -14.03 -31.62 -11.72
N LEU A 105 -15.09 -31.89 -12.48
CA LEU A 105 -16.30 -31.06 -12.66
C LEU A 105 -17.27 -30.97 -11.47
N GLY A 106 -16.93 -31.47 -10.28
CA GLY A 106 -17.87 -31.56 -9.15
C GLY A 106 -17.85 -30.42 -8.12
N GLU A 107 -16.72 -29.73 -7.95
CA GLU A 107 -16.50 -28.72 -6.89
C GLU A 107 -16.25 -27.30 -7.45
N GLN A 108 -16.70 -27.01 -8.67
CA GLN A 108 -16.29 -25.81 -9.40
C GLN A 108 -16.87 -24.49 -8.88
N GLU A 109 -18.09 -24.49 -8.31
CA GLU A 109 -18.73 -23.25 -7.86
C GLU A 109 -18.00 -22.63 -6.64
N ASP A 110 -17.69 -23.43 -5.62
CA ASP A 110 -17.00 -22.94 -4.42
C ASP A 110 -15.58 -22.47 -4.72
N ILE A 111 -14.86 -23.19 -5.60
CA ILE A 111 -13.52 -22.80 -6.06
C ILE A 111 -13.56 -21.48 -6.83
N PHE A 112 -14.59 -21.25 -7.64
CA PHE A 112 -14.75 -20.02 -8.39
C PHE A 112 -15.09 -18.84 -7.48
N ILE A 113 -15.96 -19.04 -6.49
CA ILE A 113 -16.30 -18.02 -5.49
C ILE A 113 -15.04 -17.58 -4.72
N ILE A 114 -14.26 -18.54 -4.23
CA ILE A 114 -13.01 -18.26 -3.50
C ILE A 114 -12.01 -17.51 -4.40
N ALA A 115 -11.81 -17.97 -5.63
CA ALA A 115 -10.89 -17.32 -6.57
C ALA A 115 -11.32 -15.88 -6.88
N ARG A 116 -12.63 -15.64 -7.03
CA ARG A 116 -13.18 -14.30 -7.22
C ARG A 116 -12.91 -13.40 -6.02
N GLU A 117 -13.13 -13.89 -4.81
CA GLU A 117 -12.85 -13.12 -3.59
C GLU A 117 -11.37 -12.77 -3.45
N GLU A 118 -10.48 -13.70 -3.78
CA GLU A 118 -9.03 -13.47 -3.78
C GLU A 118 -8.62 -12.39 -4.80
N ILE A 119 -9.18 -12.43 -6.01
CA ILE A 119 -8.97 -11.42 -7.05
C ILE A 119 -9.47 -10.05 -6.59
N ASP A 120 -10.67 -9.97 -6.03
CA ASP A 120 -11.27 -8.70 -5.57
C ASP A 120 -10.38 -8.04 -4.51
N VAL A 121 -9.91 -8.81 -3.53
CA VAL A 121 -9.03 -8.30 -2.47
C VAL A 121 -7.69 -7.84 -3.03
N TYR A 122 -7.14 -8.58 -3.99
CA TYR A 122 -5.91 -8.20 -4.67
C TYR A 122 -6.04 -6.88 -5.44
N LEU A 123 -7.11 -6.72 -6.21
CA LEU A 123 -7.37 -5.49 -6.96
C LEU A 123 -7.58 -4.30 -6.02
N GLU A 124 -8.32 -4.46 -4.93
CA GLU A 124 -8.51 -3.41 -3.93
C GLU A 124 -7.21 -3.05 -3.21
N ALA A 125 -6.34 -4.03 -2.91
CA ALA A 125 -5.02 -3.74 -2.34
C ALA A 125 -4.13 -2.95 -3.33
N LYS A 126 -4.16 -3.30 -4.62
CA LYS A 126 -3.45 -2.55 -5.67
C LYS A 126 -3.97 -1.13 -5.82
N LYS A 127 -5.28 -0.96 -5.85
CA LYS A 127 -5.95 0.34 -5.88
C LYS A 127 -5.54 1.19 -4.67
N LEU A 128 -5.55 0.62 -3.49
CA LEU A 128 -5.14 1.30 -2.26
C LEU A 128 -3.69 1.80 -2.33
N LEU A 129 -2.77 0.95 -2.79
CA LEU A 129 -1.38 1.36 -3.02
C LEU A 129 -1.28 2.52 -4.03
N SER A 130 -2.06 2.46 -5.12
CA SER A 130 -2.11 3.52 -6.12
C SER A 130 -2.61 4.84 -5.54
N LEU A 131 -3.64 4.81 -4.69
CA LEU A 131 -4.19 6.00 -4.03
C LEU A 131 -3.15 6.68 -3.12
N TRP A 132 -2.38 5.90 -2.36
CA TRP A 132 -1.30 6.45 -1.53
C TRP A 132 -0.17 7.07 -2.37
N LYS A 133 0.24 6.41 -3.47
CA LYS A 133 1.22 6.97 -4.42
C LYS A 133 0.72 8.26 -5.05
N HIS A 134 -0.56 8.30 -5.42
CA HIS A 134 -1.19 9.49 -5.98
C HIS A 134 -1.22 10.65 -4.97
N LYS A 135 -1.59 10.39 -3.72
CA LYS A 135 -1.56 11.39 -2.65
C LYS A 135 -0.15 11.94 -2.42
N LEU A 136 0.88 11.08 -2.43
CA LEU A 136 2.26 11.54 -2.36
C LEU A 136 2.61 12.46 -3.53
N LYS A 137 2.17 12.13 -4.75
CA LYS A 137 2.45 12.97 -5.93
C LYS A 137 1.80 14.36 -5.83
N ILE A 138 0.59 14.45 -5.28
CA ILE A 138 -0.06 15.74 -5.00
C ILE A 138 0.79 16.57 -4.03
N LEU A 139 1.31 15.96 -2.96
CA LEU A 139 2.16 16.67 -2.00
C LEU A 139 3.46 17.17 -2.63
N GLU A 140 4.09 16.37 -3.51
CA GLU A 140 5.26 16.80 -4.28
C GLU A 140 4.96 18.02 -5.16
N MET A 141 3.82 18.01 -5.87
CA MET A 141 3.38 19.15 -6.68
C MET A 141 3.16 20.41 -5.84
N ILE A 142 2.61 20.28 -4.63
CA ILE A 142 2.45 21.41 -3.71
C ILE A 142 3.83 21.99 -3.33
N VAL A 143 4.80 21.14 -2.99
CA VAL A 143 6.16 21.60 -2.64
C VAL A 143 6.85 22.29 -3.82
N GLU A 144 6.70 21.76 -5.04
CA GLU A 144 7.23 22.37 -6.26
C GLU A 144 6.59 23.76 -6.52
N ALA A 145 5.28 23.89 -6.30
CA ALA A 145 4.55 25.15 -6.40
C ALA A 145 5.02 26.17 -5.34
N GLN A 146 5.23 25.74 -4.08
CA GLN A 146 5.81 26.58 -3.03
C GLN A 146 7.21 27.08 -3.39
N GLY A 147 8.04 26.20 -3.97
CA GLY A 147 9.36 26.56 -4.46
C GLY A 147 9.25 27.65 -5.53
N SER A 148 8.42 27.42 -6.54
CA SER A 148 8.20 28.35 -7.67
C SER A 148 7.69 29.72 -7.22
N TYR A 149 6.74 29.76 -6.28
CA TYR A 149 6.21 31.02 -5.74
C TYR A 149 7.28 31.84 -5.01
N ARG A 150 8.18 31.18 -4.28
CA ARG A 150 9.32 31.85 -3.63
C ARG A 150 10.34 32.40 -4.61
N PHE A 151 10.56 31.74 -5.75
CA PHE A 151 11.42 32.27 -6.80
C PHE A 151 10.82 33.56 -7.39
N LEU A 152 9.54 33.54 -7.75
CA LEU A 152 8.84 34.71 -8.29
C LEU A 152 8.89 35.92 -7.34
N ASN A 153 8.73 35.70 -6.03
CA ASN A 153 8.74 36.80 -5.05
C ASN A 153 10.14 37.30 -4.69
N LYS A 154 11.21 36.55 -5.01
CA LYS A 154 12.60 37.02 -4.80
C LYS A 154 13.04 38.02 -5.85
N ASP A 155 12.46 37.98 -7.05
CA ASP A 155 12.78 38.92 -8.13
C ASP A 155 12.12 40.31 -7.94
N PHE A 156 11.37 40.50 -6.85
CA PHE A 156 10.69 41.77 -6.50
C PHE A 156 11.33 42.55 -5.34
N PHE A 157 12.45 42.07 -4.77
CA PHE A 157 13.19 42.75 -3.69
C PHE A 157 14.67 42.94 -4.03
#